data_AF-A0A960BAW8-F1
#
_entry.id   AF-A0A960BAW8-F1
#
_cell.length_a   1.000
_cell.length_b   1.000
_cell.length_c   1.000
_cell.angle_alpha   90.00
_cell.angle_beta   90.00
_cell.angle_gamma   90.00
#
_symmetry.space_group_name_H-M   'P 1'
#
loop_
_entity.id
_entity.type
_entity.pdbx_description
1 polymer ?
#
loop_
_entity_poly.entity_id
_entity_poly.type
_entity_poly.pdbx_seq_one_letter_code
_entity_poly.pdbx_strand_id
1 'polypeptide(L)'
;MTLIAPTLQSFFTDRLARHTRASEHTIAAYRDTMRLLLAFIQQRTRTPPAKLDWAQLDAATILAFLDDLEHRRGNTIRTRNARLTAIRSLFAYASLLHPEHAATIAQVLAIPAKRFEKATITYLTEAETQALLAAPDQHTWAGRRDVVLMLTAIQTGLRISELLSLNRGDITLGAGANVRCEGKGRKHRAVPLNEPVRQALSDWLTRTPTGAEQPVFTTRGGRRLSADAARSRLDIHARTAAEHCPSLAGRKLHPHVFRHTAAMNLL
;
A
#
# COMPACT_ATOMS: atom_id res chain seq x y z
N MET A 1 -1.50 20.04 -32.72
CA MET A 1 -1.33 18.98 -31.69
C MET A 1 -2.13 19.40 -30.47
N THR A 2 -2.85 18.49 -29.82
CA THR A 2 -3.65 18.87 -28.64
C THR A 2 -2.77 19.13 -27.43
N LEU A 3 -3.23 20.00 -26.53
CA LEU A 3 -2.47 20.41 -25.34
C LEU A 3 -2.37 19.30 -24.28
N ILE A 4 -3.21 18.26 -24.37
CA ILE A 4 -3.27 17.18 -23.38
C ILE A 4 -2.00 16.32 -23.37
N ALA A 5 -1.51 15.90 -24.53
CA ALA A 5 -0.35 15.03 -24.62
C ALA A 5 0.92 15.64 -23.97
N PRO A 6 1.34 16.87 -24.29
CA PRO A 6 2.48 17.50 -23.63
C PRO A 6 2.22 17.74 -22.14
N THR A 7 0.97 18.04 -21.73
CA THR A 7 0.61 18.18 -20.31
C THR A 7 0.74 16.88 -19.54
N LEU A 8 0.30 15.75 -20.11
CA LEU A 8 0.44 14.45 -19.48
C LEU A 8 1.92 14.09 -19.32
N GLN A 9 2.74 14.35 -20.34
CA GLN A 9 4.18 14.14 -20.25
C GLN A 9 4.78 14.95 -19.10
N SER A 10 4.62 16.27 -19.09
CA SER A 10 5.18 17.13 -18.05
C SER A 10 4.59 16.86 -16.66
N PHE A 11 3.34 16.40 -16.59
CA PHE A 11 2.74 15.94 -15.34
C PHE A 11 3.51 14.75 -14.74
N PHE A 12 3.87 13.74 -15.54
CA PHE A 12 4.62 12.60 -15.04
C PHE A 12 6.11 12.92 -14.82
N THR A 13 6.76 13.61 -15.77
CA THR A 13 8.21 13.85 -15.73
C THR A 13 8.61 14.99 -14.79
N ASP A 14 7.83 16.08 -14.74
CA ASP A 14 8.18 17.25 -13.94
C ASP A 14 7.37 17.28 -12.65
N ARG A 15 6.03 17.33 -12.73
CA ARG A 15 5.20 17.47 -11.53
C ARG A 15 5.35 16.29 -10.56
N LEU A 16 5.19 15.06 -11.04
CA LEU A 16 5.25 13.87 -10.18
C LEU A 16 6.70 13.49 -9.84
N ALA A 17 7.57 13.31 -10.84
CA ALA A 17 8.92 12.82 -10.57
C ALA A 17 9.84 13.87 -9.93
N ARG A 18 9.81 15.14 -10.39
CA ARG A 18 10.78 16.16 -9.94
C ARG A 18 10.23 17.05 -8.81
N HIS A 19 9.06 17.66 -9.02
CA HIS A 19 8.54 18.68 -8.11
C HIS A 19 8.00 18.07 -6.81
N THR A 20 7.23 16.99 -6.92
CA THR A 20 6.63 16.32 -5.73
C THR A 20 7.42 15.12 -5.26
N ARG A 21 8.39 14.63 -6.07
CA ARG A 21 9.14 13.40 -5.81
C ARG A 21 8.23 12.26 -5.35
N ALA A 22 7.13 12.08 -6.07
CA ALA A 22 6.12 11.09 -5.78
C ALA A 22 6.74 9.69 -5.80
N SER A 23 6.27 8.80 -4.91
CA SER A 23 6.74 7.42 -4.91
C SER A 23 6.39 6.72 -6.23
N GLU A 24 7.17 5.70 -6.60
CA GLU A 24 6.93 4.88 -7.79
C GLU A 24 5.51 4.29 -7.81
N HIS A 25 5.00 3.88 -6.64
CA HIS A 25 3.61 3.41 -6.50
C HIS A 25 2.57 4.50 -6.79
N THR A 26 2.84 5.75 -6.40
CA THR A 26 1.94 6.88 -6.70
C THR A 26 1.96 7.16 -8.20
N ILE A 27 3.14 7.20 -8.81
CA ILE A 27 3.31 7.38 -10.25
C ILE A 27 2.59 6.27 -11.02
N ALA A 28 2.77 5.01 -10.63
CA ALA A 28 2.10 3.87 -11.25
C ALA A 28 0.57 3.96 -11.12
N ALA A 29 0.05 4.27 -9.92
CA ALA A 29 -1.38 4.44 -9.71
C ALA A 29 -1.97 5.58 -10.56
N TYR A 30 -1.26 6.70 -10.69
CA TYR A 30 -1.71 7.83 -11.49
C TYR A 30 -1.66 7.51 -12.98
N ARG A 31 -0.58 6.87 -13.45
CA ARG A 31 -0.43 6.37 -14.83
C ARG A 31 -1.57 5.43 -15.20
N ASP A 32 -1.86 4.45 -14.36
CA ASP A 32 -2.92 3.48 -14.62
C ASP A 32 -4.29 4.15 -14.63
N THR A 33 -4.49 5.19 -13.82
CA THR A 33 -5.71 6.00 -13.85
C THR A 33 -5.85 6.72 -15.19
N MET A 34 -4.81 7.40 -15.65
CA MET A 34 -4.83 8.13 -16.92
C MET A 34 -5.03 7.17 -18.10
N ARG A 35 -4.40 6.00 -18.10
CA ARG A 35 -4.61 4.96 -19.13
C ARG A 35 -6.07 4.51 -19.19
N LEU A 36 -6.70 4.25 -18.03
CA LEU A 36 -8.10 3.85 -17.96
C LEU A 36 -9.04 4.97 -18.45
N LEU A 37 -8.77 6.22 -18.05
CA LEU A 37 -9.57 7.37 -18.48
C LEU A 37 -9.48 7.58 -20.00
N LEU A 38 -8.28 7.58 -20.56
CA LEU A 38 -8.06 7.76 -22.00
C LEU A 38 -8.74 6.65 -22.82
N ALA A 39 -8.64 5.39 -22.36
CA ALA A 39 -9.32 4.27 -23.01
C ALA A 39 -10.85 4.41 -22.94
N PHE A 40 -11.38 4.84 -21.80
CA PHE A 40 -12.82 5.08 -21.63
C PHE A 40 -13.33 6.18 -22.58
N ILE A 41 -12.63 7.31 -22.66
CA ILE A 41 -13.02 8.41 -23.53
C ILE A 41 -12.96 7.97 -25.00
N GLN A 42 -11.88 7.30 -25.42
CA GLN A 42 -11.74 6.81 -26.79
C GLN A 42 -12.87 5.86 -27.17
N GLN A 43 -13.29 4.96 -26.27
CA GLN A 43 -14.41 4.05 -26.54
C GLN A 43 -15.73 4.80 -26.73
N ARG A 44 -15.95 5.88 -25.97
CA ARG A 44 -17.19 6.66 -25.98
C ARG A 44 -17.27 7.64 -27.16
N THR A 45 -16.19 8.37 -27.43
CA THR A 45 -16.17 9.45 -28.44
C THR A 45 -15.59 9.02 -29.78
N ARG A 46 -15.01 7.81 -29.86
CA ARG A 46 -14.20 7.31 -30.99
C ARG A 46 -13.01 8.22 -31.35
N THR A 47 -12.70 9.21 -30.50
CA THR A 47 -11.57 10.11 -30.70
C THR A 47 -10.31 9.45 -30.13
N PRO A 48 -9.24 9.30 -30.91
CA PRO A 48 -8.00 8.74 -30.39
C PRO A 48 -7.37 9.66 -29.34
N PRO A 49 -6.67 9.13 -28.31
CA PRO A 49 -6.07 9.94 -27.25
C PRO A 49 -5.19 11.10 -27.74
N ALA A 50 -4.50 10.92 -28.87
CA ALA A 50 -3.64 11.94 -29.49
C ALA A 50 -4.40 13.15 -30.08
N LYS A 51 -5.73 13.06 -30.22
CA LYS A 51 -6.60 14.12 -30.73
C LYS A 51 -7.56 14.65 -29.67
N LEU A 52 -7.42 14.23 -28.41
CA LEU A 52 -8.30 14.70 -27.33
C LEU A 52 -7.97 16.13 -26.92
N ASP A 53 -9.02 16.92 -26.73
CA ASP A 53 -8.96 18.28 -26.20
C ASP A 53 -9.61 18.39 -24.80
N TRP A 54 -9.26 19.43 -24.03
CA TRP A 54 -9.76 19.65 -22.68
C TRP A 54 -11.28 19.77 -22.61
N ALA A 55 -11.93 20.29 -23.67
CA ALA A 55 -13.38 20.31 -23.77
C ALA A 55 -14.02 18.92 -23.70
N GLN A 56 -13.28 17.86 -24.07
CA GLN A 56 -13.73 16.47 -24.02
C GLN A 56 -13.41 15.77 -22.69
N LEU A 57 -12.74 16.46 -21.75
CA LEU A 57 -12.50 15.98 -20.39
C LEU A 57 -13.23 16.87 -19.36
N ASP A 58 -14.45 17.24 -19.69
CA ASP A 58 -15.32 18.02 -18.80
C ASP A 58 -15.81 17.20 -17.58
N ALA A 59 -16.46 17.89 -16.65
CA ALA A 59 -16.97 17.26 -15.44
C ALA A 59 -17.96 16.13 -15.72
N ALA A 60 -18.80 16.26 -16.75
CA ALA A 60 -19.75 15.23 -17.16
C ALA A 60 -19.04 13.94 -17.62
N THR A 61 -17.99 14.07 -18.42
CA THR A 61 -17.18 12.95 -18.89
C THR A 61 -16.44 12.27 -17.74
N ILE A 62 -15.86 13.06 -16.82
CA ILE A 62 -15.20 12.51 -15.64
C ILE A 62 -16.20 11.79 -14.73
N LEU A 63 -17.38 12.34 -14.49
CA LEU A 63 -18.43 11.66 -13.71
C LEU A 63 -18.85 10.35 -14.37
N ALA A 64 -19.08 10.35 -15.68
CA ALA A 64 -19.41 9.13 -16.41
C ALA A 64 -18.30 8.06 -16.35
N PHE A 65 -17.03 8.47 -16.36
CA PHE A 65 -15.90 7.56 -16.15
C PHE A 65 -15.91 6.98 -14.73
N LEU A 66 -16.17 7.80 -13.71
CA LEU A 66 -16.20 7.32 -12.33
C LEU A 66 -17.35 6.36 -12.07
N ASP A 67 -18.49 6.55 -12.74
CA ASP A 67 -19.64 5.65 -12.65
C ASP A 67 -19.39 4.35 -13.42
N ASP A 68 -18.70 4.42 -14.55
CA ASP A 68 -18.18 3.24 -15.26
C ASP A 68 -17.28 2.36 -14.38
N LEU A 69 -16.34 2.99 -13.66
CA LEU A 69 -15.45 2.29 -12.74
C LEU A 69 -16.25 1.52 -11.68
N GLU A 70 -17.32 2.12 -11.15
CA GLU A 70 -18.14 1.51 -10.11
C GLU A 70 -19.02 0.39 -10.67
N HIS A 71 -19.82 0.67 -11.70
CA HIS A 71 -20.89 -0.23 -12.14
C HIS A 71 -20.44 -1.28 -13.16
N ARG A 72 -19.59 -0.91 -14.13
CA ARG A 72 -19.13 -1.88 -15.15
C ARG A 72 -17.88 -2.64 -14.73
N ARG A 73 -16.96 -1.97 -14.03
CA ARG A 73 -15.72 -2.62 -13.54
C ARG A 73 -15.82 -3.17 -12.13
N GLY A 74 -16.90 -2.89 -11.40
CA GLY A 74 -17.10 -3.38 -10.03
C GLY A 74 -16.12 -2.79 -9.01
N ASN A 75 -15.51 -1.64 -9.30
CA ASN A 75 -14.58 -1.02 -8.35
C ASN A 75 -15.34 -0.48 -7.14
N THR A 76 -14.76 -0.67 -5.95
CA THR A 76 -15.28 -0.05 -4.74
C THR A 76 -15.26 1.48 -4.83
N ILE A 77 -16.13 2.15 -4.06
CA ILE A 77 -16.16 3.62 -3.93
C ILE A 77 -14.78 4.17 -3.51
N ARG A 78 -14.02 3.42 -2.69
CA ARG A 78 -12.66 3.81 -2.29
C ARG A 78 -11.71 3.85 -3.50
N THR A 79 -11.75 2.83 -4.35
CA THR A 79 -10.96 2.79 -5.59
C THR A 79 -11.39 3.90 -6.55
N ARG A 80 -12.71 4.11 -6.75
CA ARG A 80 -13.27 5.22 -7.53
C ARG A 80 -12.72 6.57 -7.07
N ASN A 81 -12.76 6.85 -5.76
CA ASN A 81 -12.24 8.08 -5.20
C ASN A 81 -10.72 8.22 -5.33
N ALA A 82 -9.95 7.13 -5.21
CA ALA A 82 -8.51 7.17 -5.46
C ALA A 82 -8.17 7.55 -6.92
N ARG A 83 -8.97 7.06 -7.88
CA ARG A 83 -8.85 7.47 -9.29
C ARG A 83 -9.24 8.94 -9.48
N LEU A 84 -10.31 9.41 -8.83
CA LEU A 84 -10.66 10.84 -8.84
C LEU A 84 -9.54 11.72 -8.28
N THR A 85 -8.84 11.30 -7.21
CA THR A 85 -7.68 12.03 -6.67
C THR A 85 -6.58 12.19 -7.71
N ALA A 86 -6.26 11.14 -8.48
CA ALA A 86 -5.26 11.22 -9.54
C ALA A 86 -5.70 12.18 -10.67
N ILE A 87 -6.98 12.15 -11.04
CA ILE A 87 -7.58 13.06 -12.04
C ILE A 87 -7.49 14.50 -11.54
N ARG A 88 -7.96 14.80 -10.33
CA ARG A 88 -7.89 16.15 -9.74
C ARG A 88 -6.44 16.64 -9.63
N SER A 89 -5.49 15.74 -9.36
CA SER A 89 -4.07 16.11 -9.37
C SER A 89 -3.55 16.52 -10.74
N LEU A 90 -4.00 15.88 -11.83
CA LEU A 90 -3.66 16.30 -13.19
C LEU A 90 -4.30 17.65 -13.51
N PHE A 91 -5.58 17.82 -13.19
CA PHE A 91 -6.32 19.05 -13.47
C PHE A 91 -5.79 20.26 -12.66
N ALA A 92 -5.36 20.05 -11.42
CA ALA A 92 -4.72 21.10 -10.61
C ALA A 92 -3.32 21.47 -11.14
N TYR A 93 -2.68 20.57 -11.89
CA TYR A 93 -1.44 20.90 -12.60
C TYR A 93 -1.75 21.63 -13.92
N ALA A 94 -2.75 21.16 -14.67
CA ALA A 94 -3.20 21.78 -15.92
C ALA A 94 -3.73 23.21 -15.74
N SER A 95 -4.35 23.53 -14.59
CA SER A 95 -4.83 24.89 -14.29
C SER A 95 -3.71 25.93 -14.27
N LEU A 96 -2.46 25.50 -14.03
CA LEU A 96 -1.29 26.38 -14.04
C LEU A 96 -0.75 26.64 -15.45
N LEU A 97 -1.15 25.81 -16.42
CA LEU A 97 -0.61 25.83 -17.79
C LEU A 97 -1.62 26.34 -18.81
N HIS A 98 -2.91 26.08 -18.59
CA HIS A 98 -3.98 26.31 -19.58
C HIS A 98 -5.12 27.16 -19.00
N PRO A 99 -4.89 28.46 -18.71
CA PRO A 99 -5.92 29.36 -18.18
C PRO A 99 -7.13 29.51 -19.10
N GLU A 100 -6.97 29.32 -20.42
CA GLU A 100 -8.05 29.31 -21.41
C GLU A 100 -9.09 28.20 -21.18
N HIS A 101 -8.74 27.15 -20.42
CA HIS A 101 -9.63 26.06 -20.03
C HIS A 101 -10.05 26.11 -18.55
N ALA A 102 -9.83 27.23 -17.85
CA ALA A 102 -10.03 27.37 -16.41
C ALA A 102 -11.45 26.96 -15.95
N ALA A 103 -12.49 27.30 -16.72
CA ALA A 103 -13.87 26.95 -16.37
C ALA A 103 -14.08 25.43 -16.32
N THR A 104 -13.70 24.71 -17.38
CA THR A 104 -13.78 23.24 -17.45
C THR A 104 -12.93 22.60 -16.35
N ILE A 105 -11.72 23.13 -16.12
CA ILE A 105 -10.82 22.61 -15.11
C ILE A 105 -11.41 22.78 -13.70
N ALA A 106 -11.95 23.97 -13.39
CA ALA A 106 -12.58 24.25 -12.10
C ALA A 106 -13.75 23.31 -11.82
N GLN A 107 -14.57 23.01 -12.84
CA GLN A 107 -15.69 22.07 -12.70
C GLN A 107 -15.21 20.65 -12.34
N VAL A 108 -14.16 20.14 -12.99
CA VAL A 108 -13.59 18.82 -12.66
C VAL A 108 -12.99 18.82 -11.27
N LEU A 109 -12.29 19.90 -10.90
CA LEU A 109 -11.73 20.06 -9.56
C LEU A 109 -12.81 20.17 -8.47
N ALA A 110 -14.03 20.59 -8.80
CA ALA A 110 -15.15 20.68 -7.88
C ALA A 110 -15.87 19.33 -7.65
N ILE A 111 -15.60 18.28 -8.45
CA ILE A 111 -16.25 16.97 -8.30
C ILE A 111 -15.97 16.41 -6.88
N PRO A 112 -17.01 16.19 -6.06
CA PRO A 112 -16.84 15.67 -4.72
C PRO A 112 -16.48 14.18 -4.74
N ALA A 113 -15.69 13.76 -3.76
CA ALA A 113 -15.50 12.34 -3.50
C ALA A 113 -16.83 11.74 -3.02
N LYS A 114 -17.19 10.56 -3.54
CA LYS A 114 -18.41 9.86 -3.12
C LYS A 114 -18.22 9.34 -1.69
N ARG A 115 -19.18 9.60 -0.81
CA ARG A 115 -19.11 9.11 0.58
C ARG A 115 -19.11 7.58 0.58
N PHE A 116 -18.36 7.01 1.51
CA PHE A 116 -18.32 5.57 1.74
C PHE A 116 -18.14 5.31 3.23
N GLU A 117 -18.66 4.17 3.69
CA GLU A 117 -18.46 3.75 5.06
C GLU A 117 -17.00 3.38 5.30
N LYS A 118 -16.40 4.00 6.31
CA LYS A 118 -15.08 3.59 6.78
C LYS A 118 -15.30 2.32 7.61
N ALA A 119 -14.83 1.19 7.10
CA ALA A 119 -14.79 -0.05 7.86
C ALA A 119 -14.16 0.20 9.24
N THR A 120 -14.78 -0.36 10.29
CA THR A 120 -14.25 -0.35 11.65
C THR A 120 -12.82 -0.88 11.64
N ILE A 121 -11.94 -0.18 12.36
CA ILE A 121 -10.54 -0.59 12.49
C ILE A 121 -10.52 -1.98 13.12
N THR A 122 -10.11 -2.96 12.32
CA THR A 122 -9.94 -4.34 12.77
C THR A 122 -8.58 -4.48 13.44
N TYR A 123 -8.57 -4.99 14.67
CA TYR A 123 -7.37 -5.42 15.41
C TYR A 123 -7.57 -6.86 15.92
N LEU A 124 -6.49 -7.48 16.40
CA LEU A 124 -6.53 -8.82 16.99
C LEU A 124 -6.67 -8.71 18.51
N THR A 125 -7.53 -9.54 19.11
CA THR A 125 -7.49 -9.75 20.56
C THR A 125 -6.25 -10.53 20.97
N GLU A 126 -5.98 -10.65 22.27
CA GLU A 126 -4.86 -11.45 22.75
C GLU A 126 -4.99 -12.93 22.35
N ALA A 127 -6.17 -13.54 22.55
CA ALA A 127 -6.43 -14.92 22.17
C ALA A 127 -6.23 -15.15 20.65
N GLU A 128 -6.69 -14.21 19.83
CA GLU A 128 -6.51 -14.26 18.37
C GLU A 128 -5.04 -14.12 17.97
N THR A 129 -4.31 -13.25 18.67
CA THR A 129 -2.88 -13.06 18.46
C THR A 129 -2.11 -14.34 18.78
N GLN A 130 -2.40 -14.99 19.90
CA GLN A 130 -1.78 -16.26 20.29
C GLN A 130 -2.10 -17.38 19.30
N ALA A 131 -3.37 -17.52 18.91
CA ALA A 131 -3.78 -18.52 17.92
C ALA A 131 -3.05 -18.32 16.57
N LEU A 132 -2.92 -17.06 16.12
CA LEU A 132 -2.23 -16.75 14.87
C LEU A 132 -0.72 -16.99 14.94
N LEU A 133 -0.07 -16.73 16.08
CA LEU A 133 1.35 -17.00 16.30
C LEU A 133 1.64 -18.50 16.46
N ALA A 134 0.66 -19.29 16.91
CA ALA A 134 0.77 -20.74 17.03
C ALA A 134 0.55 -21.48 15.70
N ALA A 135 -0.12 -20.86 14.74
CA ALA A 135 -0.50 -21.50 13.47
C ALA A 135 0.67 -21.94 12.56
N PRO A 136 1.80 -21.22 12.43
CA PRO A 136 2.88 -21.65 11.55
C PRO A 136 3.67 -22.85 12.12
N ASP A 137 3.91 -23.86 11.28
CA ASP A 137 4.75 -25.01 11.64
C ASP A 137 6.23 -24.60 11.84
N GLN A 138 6.63 -24.47 13.10
CA GLN A 138 7.99 -24.09 13.51
C GLN A 138 9.03 -25.18 13.26
N HIS A 139 8.66 -26.39 12.85
CA HIS A 139 9.64 -27.38 12.38
C HIS A 139 10.15 -27.04 10.98
N THR A 140 9.40 -26.26 10.20
CA THR A 140 9.82 -25.79 8.87
C THR A 140 10.57 -24.46 8.94
N TRP A 141 11.49 -24.25 7.99
CA TRP A 141 12.19 -22.96 7.84
C TRP A 141 11.21 -21.79 7.62
N ALA A 142 10.17 -21.99 6.80
CA ALA A 142 9.19 -20.96 6.48
C ALA A 142 8.28 -20.63 7.68
N GLY A 143 7.87 -21.63 8.48
CA GLY A 143 7.06 -21.38 9.66
C GLY A 143 7.81 -20.58 10.72
N ARG A 144 9.09 -20.90 10.99
CA ARG A 144 9.93 -20.09 11.88
C ARG A 144 10.04 -18.64 11.43
N ARG A 145 10.30 -18.41 10.13
CA ARG A 145 10.32 -17.08 9.53
C ARG A 145 9.01 -16.34 9.79
N ASP A 146 7.89 -17.01 9.53
CA ASP A 146 6.57 -16.38 9.57
C ASP A 146 6.15 -16.01 11.00
N VAL A 147 6.45 -16.85 12.00
CA VAL A 147 6.25 -16.52 13.41
C VAL A 147 7.03 -15.27 13.77
N VAL A 148 8.32 -15.21 13.45
CA VAL A 148 9.19 -14.07 13.77
C VAL A 148 8.73 -12.81 13.05
N LEU A 149 8.30 -12.94 11.79
CA LEU A 149 7.74 -11.84 11.01
C LEU A 149 6.47 -11.28 11.65
N MET A 150 5.51 -12.14 12.00
CA MET A 150 4.25 -11.71 12.62
C MET A 150 4.47 -11.13 14.01
N LEU A 151 5.29 -11.78 14.84
CA LEU A 151 5.64 -11.33 16.19
C LEU A 151 6.29 -9.93 16.15
N THR A 152 7.26 -9.74 15.24
CA THR A 152 7.90 -8.43 15.05
C THR A 152 6.88 -7.40 14.57
N ALA A 153 6.01 -7.74 13.63
CA ALA A 153 4.98 -6.83 13.13
C ALA A 153 3.99 -6.39 14.22
N ILE A 154 3.54 -7.32 15.06
CA ILE A 154 2.58 -7.09 16.14
C ILE A 154 3.19 -6.23 17.24
N GLN A 155 4.46 -6.44 17.59
CA GLN A 155 5.09 -5.63 18.64
C GLN A 155 5.52 -4.24 18.15
N THR A 156 6.10 -4.16 16.95
CA THR A 156 6.66 -2.89 16.44
C THR A 156 5.63 -2.01 15.74
N GLY A 157 4.53 -2.59 15.27
CA GLY A 157 3.53 -1.92 14.44
C GLY A 157 4.09 -1.38 13.11
N LEU A 158 5.23 -1.87 12.63
CA LEU A 158 5.81 -1.46 11.35
C LEU A 158 4.83 -1.71 10.19
N ARG A 159 4.87 -0.85 9.16
CA ARG A 159 4.16 -1.15 7.90
C ARG A 159 4.79 -2.38 7.29
N ILE A 160 3.99 -3.20 6.59
CA ILE A 160 4.50 -4.41 5.94
C ILE A 160 5.66 -4.10 4.98
N SER A 161 5.64 -2.98 4.26
CA SER A 161 6.76 -2.56 3.40
C SER A 161 8.03 -2.26 4.20
N GLU A 162 7.90 -1.59 5.35
CA GLU A 162 9.04 -1.26 6.24
C GLU A 162 9.62 -2.54 6.87
N LEU A 163 8.76 -3.46 7.31
CA LEU A 163 9.15 -4.75 7.89
C LEU A 163 9.88 -5.62 6.87
N LEU A 164 9.35 -5.73 5.65
CA LEU A 164 9.94 -6.53 4.59
C LEU A 164 11.22 -5.90 4.02
N SER A 165 11.40 -4.57 4.15
CA SER A 165 12.62 -3.89 3.72
C SER A 165 13.77 -3.99 4.72
N LEU A 166 13.54 -4.48 5.94
CA LEU A 166 14.60 -4.59 6.95
C LEU A 166 15.80 -5.40 6.47
N ASN A 167 16.97 -4.86 6.74
CA ASN A 167 18.24 -5.56 6.63
C ASN A 167 18.77 -5.91 8.02
N ARG A 168 19.71 -6.86 8.12
CA ARG A 168 20.32 -7.24 9.41
C ARG A 168 20.96 -6.05 10.11
N GLY A 169 21.57 -5.12 9.36
CA GLY A 169 22.18 -3.90 9.89
C GLY A 169 21.17 -2.89 10.48
N ASP A 170 19.87 -3.11 10.27
CA ASP A 170 18.82 -2.30 10.88
C ASP A 170 18.38 -2.81 12.25
N ILE A 171 18.86 -3.97 12.70
CA ILE A 171 18.46 -4.61 13.95
C ILE A 171 19.60 -4.52 14.95
N THR A 172 19.32 -3.92 16.11
CA THR A 172 20.18 -3.98 17.30
C THR A 172 19.57 -4.93 18.31
N LEU A 173 20.29 -5.98 18.71
CA LEU A 173 19.81 -6.98 19.70
C LEU A 173 20.48 -6.86 21.09
N GLY A 174 21.53 -6.03 21.20
CA GLY A 174 22.25 -5.77 22.45
C GLY A 174 21.54 -4.76 23.35
N ALA A 175 22.33 -4.00 24.11
CA ALA A 175 21.81 -2.90 24.92
C ALA A 175 21.04 -1.90 24.04
N GLY A 176 19.83 -1.52 24.47
CA GLY A 176 18.94 -0.66 23.68
C GLY A 176 18.35 -1.36 22.46
N ALA A 177 18.02 -2.65 22.54
CA ALA A 177 17.52 -3.44 21.43
C ALA A 177 16.38 -2.73 20.67
N ASN A 178 16.55 -2.56 19.36
CA ASN A 178 15.64 -1.81 18.52
C ASN A 178 15.74 -2.20 17.05
N VAL A 179 14.71 -1.83 16.28
CA VAL A 179 14.70 -1.90 14.82
C VAL A 179 14.66 -0.49 14.27
N ARG A 180 15.65 -0.15 13.42
CA ARG A 180 15.68 1.08 12.66
C ARG A 180 14.87 0.91 11.39
N CYS A 181 14.00 1.87 11.09
CA CYS A 181 13.24 1.85 9.84
C CYS A 181 13.18 3.25 9.21
N GLU A 182 13.15 3.27 7.89
CA GLU A 182 12.92 4.48 7.11
C GLU A 182 11.42 4.61 6.80
N GLY A 183 10.78 5.61 7.38
CA GLY A 183 9.36 5.89 7.21
C GLY A 183 9.05 6.77 6.00
N LYS A 184 7.74 6.98 5.75
CA LYS A 184 7.23 7.91 4.72
C LYS A 184 7.92 9.29 4.84
N GLY A 185 8.51 9.76 3.75
CA GLY A 185 9.26 11.02 3.70
C GLY A 185 10.73 10.89 4.11
N ARG A 186 11.30 9.68 4.10
CA ARG A 186 12.71 9.39 4.44
C ARG A 186 13.08 9.75 5.88
N LYS A 187 12.12 9.65 6.80
CA LYS A 187 12.37 9.90 8.24
C LYS A 187 12.78 8.60 8.91
N HIS A 188 13.97 8.57 9.49
CA HIS A 188 14.43 7.42 10.27
C HIS A 188 13.79 7.43 11.66
N ARG A 189 13.35 6.26 12.14
CA ARG A 189 12.94 6.05 13.52
C ARG A 189 13.48 4.71 14.02
N ALA A 190 13.82 4.66 15.31
CA ALA A 190 14.15 3.42 16.01
C ALA A 190 12.92 2.98 16.83
N VAL A 191 12.51 1.73 16.66
CA VAL A 191 11.41 1.13 17.42
C VAL A 191 12.00 0.12 18.40
N PRO A 192 11.84 0.30 19.72
CA PRO A 192 12.42 -0.60 20.71
C PRO A 192 11.80 -1.99 20.62
N LEU A 193 12.62 -3.02 20.87
CA LEU A 193 12.21 -4.42 20.91
C LEU A 193 12.06 -4.89 22.35
N ASN A 194 10.98 -5.60 22.65
CA ASN A 194 10.85 -6.29 23.92
C ASN A 194 11.63 -7.62 23.92
N GLU A 195 11.76 -8.22 25.09
CA GLU A 195 12.57 -9.43 25.27
C GLU A 195 12.11 -10.62 24.40
N PRO A 196 10.81 -10.97 24.33
CA PRO A 196 10.36 -12.07 23.46
C PRO A 196 10.70 -11.88 21.98
N VAL A 197 10.50 -10.66 21.44
CA VAL A 197 10.79 -10.38 20.02
C VAL A 197 12.30 -10.35 19.78
N ARG A 198 13.07 -9.79 20.71
CA ARG A 198 14.54 -9.78 20.67
C ARG A 198 15.09 -11.20 20.60
N GLN A 199 14.61 -12.10 21.45
CA GLN A 199 15.04 -13.50 21.45
C GLN A 199 14.65 -14.21 20.15
N ALA A 200 13.40 -14.06 19.70
CA ALA A 200 12.93 -14.67 18.46
C ALA A 200 13.71 -14.18 17.22
N LEU A 201 14.03 -12.88 17.16
CA LEU A 201 14.87 -12.32 16.10
C LEU A 201 16.31 -12.82 16.19
N SER A 202 16.88 -12.90 17.40
CA SER A 202 18.22 -13.46 17.62
C SER A 202 18.31 -14.88 17.05
N ASP A 203 17.41 -15.76 17.48
CA ASP A 203 17.37 -17.16 17.06
C ASP A 203 17.14 -17.30 15.55
N TRP A 204 16.28 -16.45 14.97
CA TRP A 204 16.05 -16.42 13.53
C TRP A 204 17.30 -16.02 12.75
N LEU A 205 17.98 -14.96 13.20
CA LEU A 205 19.16 -14.41 12.53
C LEU A 205 20.38 -15.33 12.58
N THR A 206 20.45 -16.29 13.51
CA THR A 206 21.47 -17.36 13.47
C THR A 206 21.31 -18.32 12.29
N ARG A 207 20.11 -18.37 11.68
CA ARG A 207 19.72 -19.33 10.62
C ARG A 207 19.64 -18.70 9.23
N THR A 208 19.99 -17.42 9.12
CA THR A 208 19.97 -16.66 7.86
C THR A 208 21.37 -16.18 7.49
N PRO A 209 21.64 -15.86 6.20
CA PRO A 209 22.93 -15.35 5.77
C PRO A 209 23.39 -14.13 6.57
N THR A 210 24.68 -14.06 6.88
CA THR A 210 25.32 -12.95 7.61
C THR A 210 25.64 -11.78 6.68
N GLY A 211 25.77 -10.58 7.26
CA GLY A 211 26.10 -9.35 6.55
C GLY A 211 25.03 -8.27 6.74
N ALA A 212 25.48 -7.01 6.85
CA ALA A 212 24.62 -5.88 7.19
C ALA A 212 23.48 -5.68 6.17
N GLU A 213 23.75 -5.90 4.88
CA GLU A 213 22.80 -5.71 3.77
C GLU A 213 21.88 -6.91 3.51
N GLN A 214 22.05 -8.01 4.25
CA GLN A 214 21.20 -9.18 4.05
C GLN A 214 19.77 -8.91 4.52
N PRO A 215 18.74 -9.23 3.72
CA PRO A 215 17.35 -9.09 4.14
C PRO A 215 17.04 -9.98 5.35
N VAL A 216 16.28 -9.45 6.31
CA VAL A 216 15.86 -10.21 7.50
C VAL A 216 14.84 -11.30 7.15
N PHE A 217 13.89 -10.97 6.27
CA PHE A 217 12.81 -11.86 5.86
C PHE A 217 12.91 -12.18 4.36
N THR A 218 13.24 -13.43 4.05
CA THR A 218 13.47 -13.92 2.70
C THR A 218 12.51 -15.04 2.32
N THR A 219 12.36 -15.28 1.02
CA THR A 219 11.85 -16.52 0.45
C THR A 219 12.86 -17.65 0.69
N ARG A 220 12.44 -18.91 0.49
CA ARG A 220 13.36 -20.07 0.61
C ARG A 220 14.58 -19.97 -0.32
N GLY A 221 14.45 -19.27 -1.45
CA GLY A 221 15.54 -18.99 -2.38
C GLY A 221 16.36 -17.74 -2.04
N GLY A 222 16.29 -17.20 -0.83
CA GLY A 222 17.11 -16.08 -0.37
C GLY A 222 16.69 -14.69 -0.85
N ARG A 223 15.78 -14.58 -1.81
CA ARG A 223 15.22 -13.27 -2.25
C ARG A 223 14.36 -12.66 -1.16
N ARG A 224 14.35 -11.33 -1.03
CA ARG A 224 13.47 -10.60 -0.10
C ARG A 224 12.01 -11.02 -0.29
N LEU A 225 11.31 -11.24 0.83
CA LEU A 225 9.90 -11.62 0.80
C LEU A 225 9.06 -10.44 0.27
N SER A 226 8.17 -10.71 -0.69
CA SER A 226 7.27 -9.67 -1.24
C SER A 226 6.05 -9.46 -0.34
N ALA A 227 5.40 -8.30 -0.46
CA ALA A 227 4.17 -8.02 0.26
C ALA A 227 3.05 -9.02 -0.06
N ASP A 228 2.93 -9.43 -1.33
CA ASP A 228 1.95 -10.42 -1.76
C ASP A 228 2.24 -11.80 -1.17
N ALA A 229 3.52 -12.19 -1.12
CA ALA A 229 3.92 -13.45 -0.48
C ALA A 229 3.62 -13.41 1.03
N ALA A 230 3.97 -12.32 1.72
CA ALA A 230 3.66 -12.16 3.14
C ALA A 230 2.15 -12.21 3.42
N ARG A 231 1.34 -11.58 2.56
CA ARG A 231 -0.13 -11.63 2.64
C ARG A 231 -0.66 -13.05 2.42
N SER A 232 -0.18 -13.75 1.40
CA SER A 232 -0.58 -15.14 1.15
C SER A 232 -0.24 -16.06 2.33
N ARG A 233 0.92 -15.86 2.96
CA ARG A 233 1.28 -16.60 4.18
C ARG A 233 0.37 -16.26 5.35
N LEU A 234 0.03 -14.98 5.54
CA LEU A 234 -0.95 -14.57 6.55
C LEU A 234 -2.31 -15.22 6.32
N ASP A 235 -2.80 -15.28 5.08
CA ASP A 235 -4.09 -15.92 4.76
C ASP A 235 -4.07 -17.43 5.05
N ILE A 236 -2.93 -18.11 4.85
CA ILE A 236 -2.74 -19.51 5.24
C ILE A 236 -2.84 -19.64 6.77
N HIS A 237 -2.05 -18.87 7.51
CA HIS A 237 -1.99 -18.95 8.97
C HIS A 237 -3.30 -18.53 9.64
N ALA A 238 -4.01 -17.55 9.08
CA ALA A 238 -5.33 -17.14 9.56
C ALA A 238 -6.37 -18.26 9.46
N ARG A 239 -6.32 -19.06 8.39
CA ARG A 239 -7.22 -20.23 8.24
C ARG A 239 -6.90 -21.30 9.27
N THR A 240 -5.63 -21.65 9.45
CA THR A 240 -5.20 -22.63 10.46
C THR A 240 -5.51 -22.15 11.89
N ALA A 241 -5.30 -20.87 12.17
CA ALA A 241 -5.63 -20.28 13.47
C ALA A 241 -7.14 -20.34 13.76
N ALA A 242 -7.99 -20.20 12.73
CA ALA A 242 -9.44 -20.25 12.87
C ALA A 242 -9.97 -21.65 13.30
N GLU A 243 -9.21 -22.72 13.06
CA GLU A 243 -9.55 -24.07 13.53
C GLU A 243 -9.55 -24.16 15.07
N HIS A 244 -8.71 -23.34 15.73
CA HIS A 244 -8.53 -23.34 17.18
C HIS A 244 -9.05 -22.06 17.85
N CYS A 245 -9.42 -21.05 17.06
CA CYS A 245 -9.95 -19.78 17.52
C CYS A 245 -11.12 -19.35 16.62
N PRO A 246 -12.37 -19.76 16.94
CA PRO A 246 -13.53 -19.51 16.08
C PRO A 246 -13.81 -18.04 15.78
N SER A 247 -13.35 -17.09 16.62
CA SER A 247 -13.50 -15.66 16.36
C SER A 247 -12.69 -15.17 15.14
N LEU A 248 -11.70 -15.95 14.69
CA LEU A 248 -10.96 -15.71 13.45
C LEU A 248 -11.67 -16.27 12.20
N ALA A 249 -12.67 -17.14 12.36
CA ALA A 249 -13.37 -17.75 11.24
C ALA A 249 -14.05 -16.67 10.38
N GLY A 250 -13.81 -16.71 9.06
CA GLY A 250 -14.37 -15.75 8.11
C GLY A 250 -13.74 -14.35 8.14
N ARG A 251 -12.81 -14.05 9.06
CA ARG A 251 -12.11 -12.76 9.09
C ARG A 251 -11.05 -12.68 7.99
N LYS A 252 -11.11 -11.63 7.17
CA LYS A 252 -10.05 -11.31 6.21
C LYS A 252 -8.96 -10.48 6.89
N LEU A 253 -7.88 -11.14 7.30
CA LEU A 253 -6.73 -10.45 7.88
C LEU A 253 -5.86 -9.86 6.78
N HIS A 254 -5.36 -8.66 7.02
CA HIS A 254 -4.37 -8.00 6.17
C HIS A 254 -3.20 -7.55 7.04
N PRO A 255 -1.98 -7.42 6.51
CA PRO A 255 -0.81 -7.06 7.31
C PRO A 255 -0.96 -5.77 8.15
N HIS A 256 -1.87 -4.87 7.75
CA HIS A 256 -2.17 -3.66 8.53
C HIS A 256 -2.90 -3.95 9.85
N VAL A 257 -3.52 -5.12 10.02
CA VAL A 257 -4.12 -5.55 11.29
C VAL A 257 -3.09 -5.58 12.41
N PHE A 258 -1.85 -6.01 12.12
CA PHE A 258 -0.77 -6.04 13.12
C PHE A 258 -0.42 -4.65 13.65
N ARG A 259 -0.42 -3.65 12.76
CA ARG A 259 -0.19 -2.26 13.16
C ARG A 259 -1.33 -1.72 14.04
N HIS A 260 -2.57 -2.11 13.75
CA HIS A 260 -3.69 -1.74 14.60
C HIS A 260 -3.62 -2.44 15.96
N THR A 261 -3.33 -3.73 15.99
CA THR A 261 -3.08 -4.48 17.23
C THR A 261 -1.98 -3.83 18.06
N ALA A 262 -0.83 -3.50 17.45
CA ALA A 262 0.27 -2.82 18.13
C ALA A 262 -0.16 -1.50 18.79
N ALA A 263 -0.95 -0.69 18.06
CA ALA A 263 -1.45 0.58 18.59
C ALA A 263 -2.45 0.37 19.74
N MET A 264 -3.32 -0.64 19.65
CA MET A 264 -4.28 -0.95 20.71
C MET A 264 -3.60 -1.50 21.96
N ASN A 265 -2.51 -2.27 21.82
CA ASN A 265 -1.75 -2.80 22.96
C ASN A 265 -0.98 -1.72 23.75
N LEU A 266 -0.89 -0.50 23.23
CA LEU A 266 -0.24 0.64 23.88
C LEU A 266 -1.22 1.60 24.58
N LEU A 267 -2.54 1.34 24.47
CA LEU A 267 -3.61 2.08 25.13
C LEU A 267 -4.01 1.39 26.43
#